data_AF-A0A0G1U1I4-F1
#
_entry.id   AF-A0A0G1U1I4-F1
#
_cell.length_a   1.000
_cell.length_b   1.000
_cell.length_c   1.000
_cell.angle_alpha   90.00
_cell.angle_beta   90.00
_cell.angle_gamma   90.00
#
_symmetry.space_group_name_H-M   'P 1'
#
loop_
_entity.id
_entity.type
_entity.pdbx_description
1 polymer ?
#
loop_
_entity_poly.entity_id
_entity_poly.type
_entity_poly.pdbx_seq_one_letter_code
_entity_poly.pdbx_strand_id
1 'polypeptide(L)'
;MKKTANIKTKYGVFPCVFETERDMGGYSAEARGVQGALSWGKTFVEAKRMIAEAIEGAFEARIVADAEQSGIVQINRSRIPSFV
;
A
#
# COMPACT_ATOMS: atom_id res chain seq x y z
N MET A 1 16.15 0.10 -13.70
CA MET A 1 16.80 -1.01 -12.96
C MET A 1 15.77 -1.59 -12.01
N LYS A 2 15.58 -2.91 -12.00
CA LYS A 2 14.62 -3.60 -11.13
C LYS A 2 15.35 -4.19 -9.92
N LYS A 3 14.85 -3.93 -8.72
CA LYS A 3 15.35 -4.48 -7.45
C LYS A 3 14.23 -5.21 -6.73
N THR A 4 14.57 -6.21 -5.92
CA THR A 4 13.62 -6.90 -5.06
C THR A 4 14.08 -6.82 -3.62
N ALA A 5 13.16 -6.62 -2.69
CA ALA A 5 13.44 -6.67 -1.26
C ALA A 5 12.24 -7.21 -0.48
N ASN A 6 12.53 -7.92 0.61
CA ASN A 6 11.51 -8.33 1.56
C ASN A 6 11.23 -7.18 2.53
N ILE A 7 9.98 -6.76 2.62
CA ILE A 7 9.54 -5.65 3.47
C ILE A 7 8.78 -6.22 4.65
N LYS A 8 9.25 -5.90 5.86
CA LYS A 8 8.60 -6.27 7.11
C LYS A 8 7.55 -5.22 7.46
N THR A 9 6.36 -5.69 7.80
CA THR A 9 5.21 -4.89 8.23
C THR A 9 4.64 -5.49 9.52
N LYS A 10 3.61 -4.87 10.11
CA LYS A 10 2.84 -5.46 11.21
C LYS A 10 2.12 -6.76 10.84
N TYR A 11 1.82 -6.97 9.56
CA TYR A 11 1.03 -8.10 9.06
C TYR A 11 1.89 -9.22 8.43
N GLY A 12 3.22 -9.13 8.54
CA GLY A 12 4.14 -10.12 8.03
C GLY A 12 5.23 -9.53 7.14
N VAL A 13 5.89 -10.41 6.38
CA VAL A 13 6.98 -10.04 5.46
C VAL A 13 6.53 -10.29 4.03
N PHE A 14 6.66 -9.27 3.18
CA PHE A 14 6.15 -9.30 1.82
C PHE A 14 7.25 -9.04 0.79
N PRO A 15 7.35 -9.85 -0.27
CA PRO A 15 8.29 -9.62 -1.36
C PRO A 15 7.82 -8.43 -2.19
N CYS A 16 8.66 -7.39 -2.26
CA CYS A 16 8.38 -6.17 -3.00
C CYS A 16 9.35 -6.00 -4.16
N VAL A 17 8.82 -5.50 -5.26
CA VAL A 17 9.57 -5.09 -6.46
C VAL A 17 9.72 -3.58 -6.44
N PHE A 18 10.91 -3.10 -6.81
CA PHE A 18 11.22 -1.69 -6.92
C PHE A 18 11.79 -1.40 -8.29
N GLU A 19 11.20 -0.44 -8.99
CA GLU A 19 11.62 -0.03 -10.33
C GLU A 19 11.95 1.46 -10.33
N THR A 20 13.06 1.81 -10.98
CA THR A 20 13.44 3.22 -11.13
C THR A 20 12.47 3.94 -12.06
N GLU A 21 11.86 5.02 -11.59
CA GLU A 21 10.97 5.85 -12.41
C GLU A 21 11.77 6.89 -13.17
N ARG A 22 11.65 6.90 -14.50
CA ARG A 22 12.44 7.80 -15.36
C ARG A 22 11.86 9.21 -15.41
N ASP A 23 10.54 9.32 -15.43
CA ASP A 23 9.87 10.60 -15.68
C ASP A 23 9.78 11.44 -14.40
N MET A 24 9.45 10.83 -13.27
CA MET A 24 9.35 11.51 -11.96
C MET A 24 10.64 11.42 -11.14
N GLY A 25 11.61 10.61 -11.57
CA GLY A 25 12.73 10.18 -10.73
C GLY A 25 12.29 9.22 -9.61
N GLY A 26 13.24 8.77 -8.80
CA GLY A 26 12.94 7.91 -7.64
C GLY A 26 12.64 6.45 -8.01
N TYR A 27 11.82 5.82 -7.19
CA TYR A 27 11.49 4.39 -7.26
C TYR A 27 10.00 4.16 -7.07
N SER A 28 9.36 3.53 -8.03
CA SER A 28 8.07 2.86 -7.82
C SER A 28 8.29 1.58 -7.03
N ALA A 29 7.31 1.21 -6.23
CA ALA A 29 7.34 0.03 -5.39
C ALA A 29 5.99 -0.70 -5.41
N GLU A 30 6.04 -2.02 -5.58
CA GLU A 30 4.88 -2.91 -5.67
C GLU A 30 5.07 -4.13 -4.77
N ALA A 31 4.04 -4.47 -3.99
CA ALA A 31 3.98 -5.72 -3.24
C ALA A 31 3.14 -6.75 -4.02
N ARG A 32 3.79 -7.68 -4.73
CA ARG A 32 3.14 -8.63 -5.67
C ARG A 32 2.07 -9.54 -5.07
N GLY A 33 2.02 -9.65 -3.73
CA GLY A 33 1.04 -10.46 -3.00
C GLY A 33 -0.06 -9.65 -2.30
N VAL A 34 -0.06 -8.32 -2.42
CA VAL A 34 -1.01 -7.44 -1.74
C VAL A 34 -1.67 -6.54 -2.78
N GLN A 35 -2.89 -6.89 -3.17
CA GLN A 35 -3.64 -6.17 -4.19
C GLN A 35 -3.80 -4.70 -3.79
N GLY A 36 -3.43 -3.78 -4.70
CA GLY A 36 -3.52 -2.34 -4.48
C GLY A 36 -2.39 -1.73 -3.67
N ALA A 37 -1.44 -2.53 -3.15
CA ALA A 37 -0.26 -2.00 -2.47
C ALA A 37 0.80 -1.55 -3.48
N LEU A 38 0.64 -0.31 -3.94
CA LEU A 38 1.56 0.41 -4.81
C LEU A 38 1.98 1.70 -4.13
N SER A 39 3.23 2.09 -4.30
CA SER A 39 3.72 3.37 -3.78
C SER A 39 4.92 3.87 -4.58
N TRP A 40 5.39 5.06 -4.25
CA TRP A 40 6.56 5.67 -4.84
C TRP A 40 7.37 6.40 -3.77
N GLY A 41 8.68 6.49 -3.95
CA GLY A 41 9.55 7.31 -3.11
C GLY A 41 10.74 7.87 -3.89
N LYS A 42 11.22 9.05 -3.50
CA LYS A 42 12.35 9.74 -4.15
C LYS A 42 13.65 8.97 -3.97
N THR A 43 13.81 8.25 -2.87
CA THR A 43 14.95 7.38 -2.60
C THR A 43 14.52 5.94 -2.39
N PHE A 44 15.46 4.99 -2.51
CA PHE A 44 15.16 3.57 -2.27
C PHE A 44 14.74 3.31 -0.81
N VAL A 45 15.29 4.04 0.16
CA VAL A 45 14.90 3.94 1.57
C VAL A 45 13.48 4.44 1.78
N GLU A 46 13.14 5.57 1.15
CA GLU A 46 11.79 6.12 1.21
C GLU A 46 10.76 5.19 0.54
N ALA A 47 11.06 4.66 -0.65
CA ALA A 47 10.19 3.73 -1.34
C ALA A 47 9.91 2.48 -0.49
N LYS A 48 10.91 1.96 0.25
CA LYS A 48 10.70 0.86 1.20
C LYS A 48 9.76 1.21 2.34
N ARG A 49 9.88 2.42 2.90
CA ARG A 49 8.96 2.91 3.94
C ARG A 49 7.54 3.03 3.38
N MET A 50 7.42 3.64 2.19
CA MET A 50 6.12 3.91 1.59
C MET A 50 5.36 2.65 1.18
N ILE A 51 6.06 1.63 0.67
CA ILE A 51 5.39 0.37 0.34
C ILE A 51 4.98 -0.40 1.59
N ALA A 52 5.72 -0.28 2.71
CA ALA A 52 5.30 -0.86 3.98
C ALA A 52 3.98 -0.25 4.47
N GLU A 53 3.86 1.08 4.41
CA GLU A 53 2.64 1.81 4.76
C GLU A 53 1.48 1.45 3.83
N ALA A 54 1.72 1.34 2.52
CA ALA A 54 0.69 0.92 1.56
C ALA A 54 0.20 -0.51 1.80
N ILE A 55 1.09 -1.44 2.16
CA ILE A 55 0.70 -2.81 2.54
C ILE A 55 -0.17 -2.78 3.80
N GLU A 56 0.27 -2.08 4.85
CA GLU A 56 -0.50 -1.99 6.11
C GLU A 56 -1.88 -1.39 5.87
N GLY A 57 -1.96 -0.28 5.13
CA GLY A 57 -3.22 0.37 4.79
C GLY A 57 -4.15 -0.52 3.97
N ALA A 58 -3.63 -1.33 3.03
CA ALA A 58 -4.44 -2.27 2.26
C ALA A 58 -5.06 -3.38 3.14
N PHE A 59 -4.31 -3.89 4.11
CA PHE A 59 -4.84 -4.87 5.07
C PHE A 59 -5.89 -4.25 5.99
N GLU A 60 -5.59 -3.08 6.57
CA GLU A 60 -6.51 -2.37 7.46
C GLU A 60 -7.82 -2.00 6.76
N ALA A 61 -7.75 -1.49 5.53
CA ALA A 61 -8.91 -1.18 4.72
C ALA A 61 -9.78 -2.43 4.46
N ARG A 62 -9.15 -3.58 4.16
CA ARG A 62 -9.88 -4.84 3.96
C ARG A 62 -10.55 -5.34 5.24
N ILE A 63 -9.86 -5.27 6.38
CA ILE A 63 -10.44 -5.64 7.68
C ILE A 63 -11.69 -4.81 7.97
N VAL A 64 -11.64 -3.50 7.71
CA VAL A 64 -12.79 -2.60 7.91
C VAL A 64 -13.93 -2.94 6.94
N ALA A 65 -13.63 -3.21 5.67
CA ALA A 65 -14.62 -3.60 4.68
C ALA A 65 -15.31 -4.93 5.03
N ASP A 66 -14.54 -5.93 5.45
CA ASP A 66 -15.07 -7.25 5.87
C ASP A 66 -15.93 -7.13 7.13
N ALA A 67 -15.53 -6.28 8.08
CA ALA A 67 -16.31 -6.00 9.29
C ALA A 67 -17.62 -5.26 8.99
N GLU A 68 -17.62 -4.32 8.03
CA GLU A 68 -18.85 -3.66 7.57
C GLU A 68 -19.78 -4.68 6.88
N GLN A 69 -19.25 -5.51 5.98
CA GLN A 69 -20.03 -6.53 5.27
C GLN A 69 -20.64 -7.56 6.23
N SER A 70 -19.94 -7.88 7.32
CA SER A 70 -20.41 -8.80 8.36
C SER A 70 -21.37 -8.14 9.37
N GLY A 71 -21.65 -6.84 9.23
CA GLY A 71 -22.53 -6.09 10.14
C GLY A 71 -21.94 -5.83 11.53
N ILE A 72 -20.63 -6.02 11.71
CA ILE A 72 -19.93 -5.77 12.99
C ILE A 72 -19.77 -4.27 13.22
N VAL A 73 -19.51 -3.52 12.14
CA VAL A 73 -19.38 -2.06 12.15
C VAL A 73 -20.26 -1.45 11.08
N GLN A 74 -20.59 -0.16 11.24
CA GLN A 74 -21.29 0.63 10.23
C GLN A 74 -20.44 1.85 9.87
N ILE A 75 -20.12 2.03 8.58
CA ILE A 75 -19.33 3.18 8.14
C ILE A 75 -20.26 4.36 7.84
N ASN A 76 -20.01 5.49 8.50
CA ASN A 76 -20.75 6.71 8.23
C ASN A 76 -20.27 7.38 6.92
N ARG A 77 -21.09 7.28 5.86
CA ARG A 77 -20.78 7.81 4.53
C ARG A 77 -21.08 9.31 4.34
N SER A 78 -21.61 10.00 5.35
CA SER A 78 -22.02 11.42 5.26
C SER A 78 -20.86 12.41 5.02
N ARG A 79 -19.61 11.96 5.12
CA ARG A 79 -18.40 12.80 4.98
C ARG A 79 -17.46 12.38 3.85
N ILE A 80 -17.88 11.50 2.94
CA ILE A 80 -17.04 11.17 1.77
C ILE A 80 -17.05 12.40 0.85
N PRO A 81 -15.89 13.05 0.61
CA PRO A 81 -15.83 14.16 -0.32
C PRO A 81 -16.25 13.66 -1.71
N SER A 82 -17.21 14.33 -2.34
CA SER A 82 -17.54 14.06 -3.73
C SER A 82 -16.45 14.67 -4.59
N PHE A 83 -15.60 13.85 -5.19
CA PHE A 83 -14.70 14.27 -6.26
C PHE A 83 -15.46 14.19 -7.57
N VAL A 84 -16.39 15.13 -7.79
CA VAL A 84 -17.04 15.36 -9.08
C VAL A 84 -16.27 16.44 -9.81
#